data_AF-A0A4Q3VTZ6-F1
#
_entry.id   AF-A0A4Q3VTZ6-F1
#
_cell.length_a   1.000
_cell.length_b   1.000
_cell.length_c   1.000
_cell.angle_alpha   90.00
_cell.angle_beta   90.00
_cell.angle_gamma   90.00
#
_symmetry.space_group_name_H-M   'P 1'
#
loop_
_entity.id
_entity.type
_entity.pdbx_description
1 polymer ?
#
loop_
_entity_poly.entity_id
_entity_poly.type
_entity_poly.pdbx_seq_one_letter_code
_entity_poly.pdbx_strand_id
1 'polypeptide(L)'
;MLTALLAYAPTQVTPPQIRREFRAVWVATVDNIDWPSKRTLSTAQQKRELISIFDSAAGMRLNAIILQVRPSADALYDSKIEPWSEYLTGQQGRAPSPYWDPLTFAVQEAHRRGLQLHCWINPYRANHPSQKSALASTHIGKARPDLVRKYGKYLWMDPGETDVQKQSLAVVRDIVRRYDVDGVHIDDYFYPYKEANLDFPDNAAFERYRSGGGKLVKNDWRR
;
A
#
# COMPACT_ATOMS: atom_id res chain seq x y z
N MET A 1 12.36 -11.24 50.31
CA MET A 1 12.72 -9.87 49.87
C MET A 1 13.89 -9.97 48.93
N LEU A 2 13.73 -9.62 47.65
CA LEU A 2 14.79 -8.95 46.88
C LEU A 2 14.14 -8.37 45.62
N THR A 3 13.81 -7.10 45.68
CA THR A 3 13.32 -6.31 44.56
C THR A 3 14.55 -5.82 43.81
N ALA A 4 14.92 -6.48 42.71
CA ALA A 4 15.97 -5.98 41.83
C ALA A 4 15.41 -4.77 41.07
N LEU A 5 15.75 -3.56 41.54
CA LEU A 5 15.58 -2.33 40.78
C LEU A 5 16.53 -2.41 39.58
N LEU A 6 15.99 -2.68 38.39
CA LEU A 6 16.71 -2.48 37.14
C LEU A 6 17.04 -0.99 37.02
N ALA A 7 18.28 -0.62 37.32
CA ALA A 7 18.78 0.72 37.13
C ALA A 7 18.76 1.04 35.62
N TYR A 8 18.08 2.12 35.25
CA TYR A 8 18.11 2.64 33.88
C TYR A 8 19.55 3.00 33.51
N ALA A 9 20.12 2.30 32.53
CA ALA A 9 21.37 2.67 31.88
C ALA A 9 21.03 3.42 30.58
N PRO A 10 21.29 4.74 30.50
CA PRO A 10 21.06 5.48 29.27
C PRO A 10 21.95 4.92 28.16
N THR A 11 21.41 4.85 26.95
CA THR A 11 22.18 4.44 25.78
C THR A 11 23.34 5.42 25.55
N GLN A 12 24.54 4.88 25.33
CA GLN A 12 25.70 5.67 24.91
C GLN A 12 25.71 5.94 23.40
N VAL A 13 24.73 5.39 22.67
CA VAL A 13 24.59 5.62 21.23
C VAL A 13 24.12 7.05 21.00
N THR A 14 24.98 7.86 20.40
CA THR A 14 24.59 9.17 19.86
C THR A 14 24.06 8.96 18.44
N PRO A 15 22.75 9.16 18.18
CA PRO A 15 22.22 9.00 16.84
C PRO A 15 22.81 10.06 15.89
N PRO A 16 22.87 9.79 14.57
CA PRO A 16 23.28 10.80 13.60
C PRO A 16 22.36 12.02 13.68
N GLN A 17 22.93 13.20 13.41
CA GLN A 17 22.18 14.45 13.42
C GLN A 17 21.02 14.39 12.42
N ILE A 18 19.80 14.60 12.90
CA ILE A 18 18.61 14.74 12.06
C ILE A 18 18.75 16.04 11.28
N ARG A 19 19.17 15.96 10.01
CA ARG A 19 19.36 17.14 9.15
C ARG A 19 18.05 17.91 8.93
N ARG A 20 16.93 17.19 8.89
CA ARG A 20 15.57 17.74 8.82
C ARG A 20 14.60 16.74 9.44
N GLU A 21 13.76 17.21 10.34
CA GLU A 21 12.65 16.43 10.90
C GLU A 21 11.71 15.97 9.79
N PHE A 22 11.27 14.71 9.82
CA PHE A 22 10.26 14.20 8.90
C PHE A 22 8.86 14.57 9.40
N ARG A 23 8.13 15.35 8.61
CA ARG A 23 6.78 15.86 8.91
C ARG A 23 5.89 15.54 7.74
N ALA A 24 5.18 14.42 7.83
CA ALA A 24 4.39 13.89 6.74
C ALA A 24 2.91 13.80 7.10
N VAL A 25 2.09 13.65 6.07
CA VAL A 25 0.67 13.29 6.19
C VAL A 25 0.39 12.11 5.26
N TRP A 26 -0.37 11.13 5.76
CA TRP A 26 -0.93 10.07 4.92
C TRP A 26 -2.15 10.59 4.16
N VAL A 27 -2.25 10.21 2.89
CA VAL A 27 -3.39 10.49 2.02
C VAL A 27 -3.90 9.15 1.50
N ALA A 28 -4.95 8.64 2.15
CA ALA A 28 -5.55 7.34 1.86
C ALA A 28 -6.54 7.43 0.69
N THR A 29 -6.48 6.42 -0.17
CA THR A 29 -7.35 6.29 -1.34
C THR A 29 -8.34 5.15 -1.22
N VAL A 30 -8.01 4.15 -0.40
CA VAL A 30 -8.95 3.08 -0.04
C VAL A 30 -10.22 3.70 0.52
N ASP A 31 -11.35 3.25 0.00
CA ASP A 31 -12.67 3.79 0.33
C ASP A 31 -12.83 5.31 0.15
N ASN A 32 -11.97 5.96 -0.64
CA ASN A 32 -12.01 7.40 -0.86
C ASN A 32 -11.93 8.22 0.45
N ILE A 33 -11.19 7.72 1.45
CA ILE A 33 -11.07 8.37 2.79
C ILE A 33 -10.58 9.81 2.66
N ASP A 34 -9.44 10.03 1.98
CA ASP A 34 -8.86 11.37 1.83
C ASP A 34 -8.94 11.85 0.36
N TRP A 35 -8.58 10.98 -0.59
CA TRP A 35 -8.55 11.36 -2.00
C TRP A 35 -8.74 10.17 -2.96
N PRO A 36 -9.39 10.37 -4.12
CA PRO A 36 -10.34 11.45 -4.38
C PRO A 36 -11.54 11.30 -3.45
N SER A 37 -12.21 12.39 -3.09
CA SER A 37 -13.31 12.34 -2.10
C SER A 37 -14.52 11.51 -2.58
N LYS A 38 -14.66 11.33 -3.90
CA LYS A 38 -15.67 10.49 -4.54
C LYS A 38 -15.12 9.83 -5.82
N ARG A 39 -15.60 8.63 -6.11
CA ARG A 39 -15.28 7.87 -7.33
C ARG A 39 -15.92 8.43 -8.61
N THR A 40 -16.81 9.41 -8.46
CA THR A 40 -17.56 10.06 -9.55
C THR A 40 -16.97 11.40 -9.98
N LEU A 41 -15.88 11.84 -9.34
CA LEU A 41 -15.23 13.10 -9.69
C LEU A 41 -14.61 13.02 -11.08
N SER A 42 -14.74 14.11 -11.84
CA SER A 42 -13.98 14.30 -13.07
C SER A 42 -12.48 14.40 -12.80
N THR A 43 -11.64 14.09 -13.78
CA THR A 43 -10.18 14.30 -13.73
C THR A 43 -9.80 15.69 -13.21
N ALA A 44 -10.50 16.74 -13.67
CA ALA A 44 -10.22 18.11 -13.22
C ALA A 44 -10.53 18.31 -11.73
N GLN A 45 -11.58 17.70 -11.20
CA GLN A 45 -11.90 17.74 -9.77
C GLN A 45 -10.88 16.95 -8.94
N GLN A 46 -10.52 15.75 -9.38
CA GLN A 46 -9.51 14.92 -8.71
C GLN A 46 -8.16 15.65 -8.59
N LYS A 47 -7.71 16.29 -9.67
CA LYS A 47 -6.49 17.12 -9.68
C LYS A 47 -6.57 18.30 -8.72
N ARG A 48 -7.71 19.01 -8.68
CA ARG A 48 -7.93 20.12 -7.75
C ARG A 48 -7.89 19.69 -6.29
N GLU A 49 -8.45 18.52 -5.97
CA GLU A 49 -8.39 17.99 -4.61
C GLU A 49 -6.96 17.66 -4.18
N LEU A 50 -6.15 17.00 -5.04
CA LEU A 50 -4.72 16.78 -4.74
C LEU A 50 -3.97 18.08 -4.51
N ILE A 51 -4.16 19.07 -5.40
CA ILE A 51 -3.55 20.40 -5.26
C ILE A 51 -3.90 21.01 -3.90
N SER A 52 -5.18 20.98 -3.51
CA SER A 52 -5.66 21.52 -2.24
C SER A 52 -5.02 20.83 -1.03
N ILE A 53 -4.89 19.49 -1.07
CA ILE A 53 -4.23 18.71 -0.02
C ILE A 53 -2.76 19.12 0.08
N PHE A 54 -2.06 19.27 -1.05
CA PHE A 54 -0.63 19.61 -1.06
C PHE A 54 -0.37 21.06 -0.66
N ASP A 55 -1.22 22.00 -1.08
CA ASP A 55 -1.19 23.40 -0.63
C ASP A 55 -1.37 23.47 0.89
N SER A 56 -2.31 22.69 1.43
CA SER A 56 -2.56 22.62 2.87
C SER A 56 -1.36 22.05 3.63
N ALA A 57 -0.78 20.94 3.14
CA ALA A 57 0.40 20.33 3.72
C ALA A 57 1.60 21.29 3.74
N ALA A 58 1.84 22.00 2.64
CA ALA A 58 2.89 23.01 2.54
C ALA A 58 2.63 24.18 3.49
N GLY A 59 1.38 24.67 3.58
CA GLY A 59 0.97 25.71 4.53
C GLY A 59 1.18 25.33 5.99
N MET A 60 1.00 24.04 6.32
CA MET A 60 1.30 23.45 7.63
C MET A 60 2.79 23.16 7.86
N ARG A 61 3.66 23.51 6.90
CA ARG A 61 5.10 23.26 6.92
C ARG A 61 5.48 21.77 6.98
N LEU A 62 4.60 20.89 6.51
CA LEU A 62 4.97 19.50 6.23
C LEU A 62 6.04 19.46 5.13
N ASN A 63 6.78 18.37 5.04
CA ASN A 63 7.83 18.16 4.03
C ASN A 63 7.68 16.87 3.24
N ALA A 64 6.63 16.09 3.50
CA ALA A 64 6.34 14.89 2.74
C ALA A 64 4.84 14.59 2.70
N ILE A 65 4.41 13.96 1.61
CA ILE A 65 3.11 13.34 1.43
C ILE A 65 3.34 11.83 1.31
N ILE A 66 2.57 11.04 2.06
CA ILE A 66 2.54 9.59 1.93
C ILE A 66 1.22 9.23 1.22
N LEU A 67 1.26 9.15 -0.11
CA LEU A 67 0.07 8.96 -0.95
C LEU A 67 -0.15 7.47 -1.22
N GLN A 68 -1.34 6.96 -0.90
CA GLN A 68 -1.70 5.59 -1.24
C GLN A 68 -1.84 5.43 -2.75
N VAL A 69 -0.96 4.69 -3.39
CA VAL A 69 -1.01 4.46 -4.85
C VAL A 69 -1.47 3.05 -5.20
N ARG A 70 -1.47 2.16 -4.21
CA ARG A 70 -1.90 0.76 -4.33
C ARG A 70 -2.68 0.30 -3.10
N PRO A 71 -4.01 0.51 -3.03
CA PRO A 71 -4.82 0.17 -1.86
C PRO A 71 -5.17 -1.32 -1.76
N SER A 72 -5.44 -2.00 -2.87
CA SER A 72 -5.80 -3.44 -2.85
C SER A 72 -5.57 -4.13 -4.20
N ALA A 73 -4.30 -4.41 -4.54
CA ALA A 73 -3.89 -5.06 -5.80
C ALA A 73 -4.44 -4.36 -7.07
N ASP A 74 -4.56 -3.04 -6.98
CA ASP A 74 -4.99 -2.12 -8.02
C ASP A 74 -4.15 -0.83 -7.94
N ALA A 75 -4.14 -0.06 -9.03
CA ALA A 75 -3.21 1.05 -9.20
C ALA A 75 -3.94 2.39 -9.38
N LEU A 76 -3.50 3.41 -8.65
CA LEU A 76 -3.85 4.81 -8.91
C LEU A 76 -2.84 5.48 -9.87
N TYR A 77 -2.28 4.69 -10.78
CA TYR A 77 -1.31 5.10 -11.78
C TYR A 77 -1.41 4.15 -12.99
N ASP A 78 -0.83 4.53 -14.12
CA ASP A 78 -0.84 3.69 -15.33
C ASP A 78 0.12 2.50 -15.14
N SER A 79 -0.40 1.42 -14.57
CA SER A 79 0.33 0.18 -14.33
C SER A 79 0.14 -0.82 -15.48
N LYS A 80 1.21 -1.56 -15.80
CA LYS A 80 1.15 -2.73 -16.69
C LYS A 80 1.02 -4.05 -15.92
N ILE A 81 1.02 -3.99 -14.59
CA ILE A 81 0.99 -5.16 -13.70
C ILE A 81 -0.40 -5.31 -13.07
N GLU A 82 -1.00 -4.20 -12.64
CA GLU A 82 -2.26 -4.20 -11.88
C GLU A 82 -3.32 -3.32 -12.56
N PRO A 83 -4.62 -3.67 -12.41
CA PRO A 83 -5.68 -2.88 -13.02
C PRO A 83 -5.80 -1.50 -12.35
N TRP A 84 -6.35 -0.54 -13.09
CA TRP A 84 -6.75 0.76 -12.52
C TRP A 84 -7.65 0.59 -11.31
N SER A 85 -7.41 1.37 -10.27
CA SER A 85 -8.22 1.36 -9.07
C SER A 85 -9.62 1.91 -9.35
N GLU A 86 -10.63 1.23 -8.80
CA GLU A 86 -11.99 1.75 -8.86
C GLU A 86 -12.19 3.01 -8.02
N TYR A 87 -11.29 3.31 -7.07
CA TYR A 87 -11.42 4.52 -6.27
C TYR A 87 -11.28 5.80 -7.12
N LEU A 88 -10.71 5.70 -8.32
CA LEU A 88 -10.65 6.80 -9.30
C LEU A 88 -11.92 6.97 -10.14
N THR A 89 -12.60 5.88 -10.51
CA THR A 89 -13.65 5.95 -11.54
C THR A 89 -14.95 5.23 -11.18
N GLY A 90 -14.97 4.45 -10.10
CA GLY A 90 -16.06 3.57 -9.72
C GLY A 90 -16.04 2.20 -10.41
N GLN A 91 -15.05 1.94 -11.28
CA GLN A 91 -14.90 0.66 -11.96
C GLN A 91 -13.43 0.23 -12.03
N GLN A 92 -13.10 -0.94 -11.47
CA GLN A 92 -11.74 -1.46 -11.51
C GLN A 92 -11.34 -1.81 -12.95
N GLY A 93 -10.09 -1.51 -13.31
CA GLY A 93 -9.55 -1.68 -14.66
C GLY A 93 -9.91 -0.56 -15.64
N ARG A 94 -10.77 0.39 -15.26
CA ARG A 94 -11.11 1.55 -16.09
C ARG A 94 -10.20 2.74 -15.81
N ALA A 95 -9.45 3.15 -16.83
CA ALA A 95 -8.64 4.37 -16.79
C ALA A 95 -9.52 5.63 -16.59
N PRO A 96 -9.02 6.67 -15.92
CA PRO A 96 -9.69 7.97 -15.83
C PRO A 96 -9.97 8.59 -17.22
N SER A 97 -11.05 9.36 -17.33
CA SER A 97 -11.40 10.10 -18.55
C SER A 97 -11.86 11.53 -18.20
N PRO A 98 -11.28 12.60 -18.80
CA PRO A 98 -10.10 12.59 -19.68
C PRO A 98 -8.88 11.91 -19.05
N TYR A 99 -8.07 11.24 -19.88
CA TYR A 99 -6.91 10.48 -19.41
C TYR A 99 -5.94 11.37 -18.63
N TRP A 100 -5.44 10.82 -17.53
CA TRP A 100 -4.30 11.32 -16.80
C TRP A 100 -3.69 10.17 -15.98
N ASP A 101 -2.39 10.30 -15.67
CA ASP A 101 -1.72 9.44 -14.71
C ASP A 101 -1.62 10.17 -13.37
N PRO A 102 -2.35 9.72 -12.33
CA PRO A 102 -2.37 10.41 -11.05
C PRO A 102 -1.04 10.46 -10.31
N LEU A 103 -0.22 9.41 -10.40
CA LEU A 103 1.07 9.41 -9.71
C LEU A 103 2.05 10.38 -10.37
N THR A 104 2.08 10.45 -11.71
CA THR A 104 2.89 11.46 -12.42
C THR A 104 2.50 12.87 -11.97
N PHE A 105 1.20 13.17 -11.92
CA PHE A 105 0.71 14.47 -11.48
C PHE A 105 1.02 14.75 -10.01
N ALA A 106 0.84 13.77 -9.13
CA ALA A 106 1.09 13.91 -7.70
C ALA A 106 2.57 14.20 -7.40
N VAL A 107 3.50 13.51 -8.07
CA VAL A 107 4.95 13.77 -7.94
C VAL A 107 5.25 15.22 -8.31
N GLN A 108 4.80 15.64 -9.49
CA GLN A 108 5.06 16.99 -10.00
C GLN A 108 4.49 18.07 -9.07
N GLU A 109 3.25 17.94 -8.61
CA GLU A 109 2.62 18.94 -7.75
C GLU A 109 3.21 18.96 -6.33
N ALA A 110 3.65 17.82 -5.79
CA ALA A 110 4.36 17.76 -4.51
C ALA A 110 5.72 18.46 -4.61
N HIS A 111 6.52 18.12 -5.62
CA HIS A 111 7.85 18.69 -5.84
C HIS A 111 7.82 20.21 -6.07
N ARG A 112 6.81 20.73 -6.79
CA ARG A 112 6.60 22.18 -6.97
C ARG A 112 6.44 22.95 -5.64
N ARG A 113 6.06 22.26 -4.58
CA ARG A 113 5.87 22.81 -3.22
C ARG A 113 7.01 22.46 -2.27
N GLY A 114 8.06 21.79 -2.75
CA GLY A 114 9.15 21.29 -1.91
C GLY A 114 8.71 20.17 -0.95
N LEU A 115 7.65 19.44 -1.29
CA LEU A 115 7.20 18.25 -0.59
C LEU A 115 7.80 17.01 -1.26
N GLN A 116 8.30 16.07 -0.46
CA GLN A 116 8.58 14.72 -0.93
C GLN A 116 7.27 13.98 -1.22
N LEU A 117 7.26 13.09 -2.21
CA LEU A 117 6.17 12.13 -2.43
C LEU A 117 6.65 10.71 -2.15
N HIS A 118 6.08 10.10 -1.11
CA HIS A 118 6.29 8.70 -0.77
C HIS A 118 5.09 7.88 -1.25
N CYS A 119 5.34 6.86 -2.07
CA CYS A 119 4.30 5.96 -2.55
C CYS A 119 3.93 4.94 -1.49
N TRP A 120 2.74 5.07 -0.92
CA TRP A 120 2.18 4.08 -0.01
C TRP A 120 1.49 2.94 -0.78
N ILE A 121 1.91 1.72 -0.48
CA ILE A 121 1.33 0.49 -1.00
C ILE A 121 0.84 -0.38 0.15
N ASN A 122 -0.33 -0.99 -0.01
CA ASN A 122 -0.68 -2.19 0.72
C ASN A 122 -0.08 -3.39 -0.02
N PRO A 123 0.77 -4.23 0.59
CA PRO A 123 1.55 -5.23 -0.13
C PRO A 123 0.76 -6.49 -0.48
N TYR A 124 -0.25 -6.88 0.30
CA TYR A 124 -0.90 -8.19 0.17
C TYR A 124 -2.43 -8.15 0.12
N ARG A 125 -3.09 -7.03 0.42
CA ARG A 125 -4.55 -6.92 0.22
C ARG A 125 -4.86 -7.04 -1.27
N ALA A 126 -5.71 -8.01 -1.62
CA ALA A 126 -6.21 -8.21 -2.98
C ALA A 126 -7.57 -7.56 -3.20
N ASN A 127 -8.41 -7.42 -2.18
CA ASN A 127 -9.68 -6.72 -2.30
C ASN A 127 -10.17 -6.24 -0.94
N HIS A 128 -10.68 -5.01 -0.91
CA HIS A 128 -11.28 -4.38 0.26
C HIS A 128 -12.82 -4.48 0.20
N PRO A 129 -13.55 -4.72 1.32
CA PRO A 129 -15.01 -4.83 1.31
C PRO A 129 -15.75 -3.54 0.92
N SER A 130 -15.08 -2.39 0.99
CA SER A 130 -15.62 -1.14 0.44
C SER A 130 -15.60 -1.11 -1.08
N GLN A 131 -14.85 -2.01 -1.73
CA GLN A 131 -14.84 -2.09 -3.18
C GLN A 131 -16.15 -2.69 -3.71
N LYS A 132 -16.73 -2.07 -4.74
CA LYS A 132 -18.08 -2.38 -5.23
C LYS A 132 -18.11 -2.91 -6.65
N SER A 133 -17.19 -2.47 -7.50
CA SER A 133 -17.09 -2.99 -8.87
C SER A 133 -16.56 -4.42 -8.89
N ALA A 134 -16.98 -5.17 -9.91
CA ALA A 134 -16.42 -6.49 -10.17
C ALA A 134 -14.91 -6.39 -10.45
N LEU A 135 -14.15 -7.39 -10.02
CA LEU A 135 -12.71 -7.47 -10.31
C LEU A 135 -12.48 -7.45 -11.83
N ALA A 136 -11.50 -6.68 -12.28
CA ALA A 136 -11.06 -6.71 -13.68
C ALA A 136 -10.54 -8.12 -14.04
N SER A 137 -10.64 -8.54 -15.31
CA SER A 137 -10.13 -9.85 -15.73
C SER A 137 -8.62 -10.03 -15.48
N THR A 138 -7.87 -8.93 -15.52
CA THR A 138 -6.43 -8.88 -15.25
C THR A 138 -6.08 -8.85 -13.76
N HIS A 139 -7.07 -8.68 -12.87
CA HIS A 139 -6.84 -8.66 -11.43
C HIS A 139 -6.36 -10.03 -10.91
N ILE A 140 -5.42 -10.06 -9.96
CA ILE A 140 -4.84 -11.32 -9.45
C ILE A 140 -5.90 -12.30 -8.92
N GLY A 141 -6.94 -11.79 -8.26
CA GLY A 141 -8.07 -12.62 -7.79
C GLY A 141 -8.89 -13.30 -8.90
N LYS A 142 -8.73 -12.91 -10.17
CA LYS A 142 -9.31 -13.58 -11.34
C LYS A 142 -8.27 -14.33 -12.16
N ALA A 143 -7.11 -13.73 -12.39
CA ALA A 143 -6.06 -14.30 -13.24
C ALA A 143 -5.26 -15.42 -12.54
N ARG A 144 -5.09 -15.32 -11.22
CA ARG A 144 -4.35 -16.26 -10.37
C ARG A 144 -5.10 -16.51 -9.05
N PRO A 145 -6.33 -17.07 -9.10
CA PRO A 145 -7.11 -17.34 -7.90
C PRO A 145 -6.41 -18.33 -6.95
N ASP A 146 -5.46 -19.13 -7.46
CA ASP A 146 -4.59 -20.01 -6.69
C ASP A 146 -3.67 -19.26 -5.71
N LEU A 147 -3.43 -17.97 -5.91
CA LEU A 147 -2.59 -17.13 -5.05
C LEU A 147 -3.39 -16.26 -4.05
N VAL A 148 -4.73 -16.31 -4.11
CA VAL A 148 -5.60 -15.44 -3.33
C VAL A 148 -6.40 -16.25 -2.31
N ARG A 149 -6.55 -15.70 -1.11
CA ARG A 149 -7.29 -16.25 0.02
C ARG A 149 -8.41 -15.31 0.41
N LYS A 150 -9.58 -15.88 0.64
CA LYS A 150 -10.65 -15.17 1.35
C LYS A 150 -10.35 -15.23 2.84
N TYR A 151 -10.30 -14.06 3.49
CA TYR A 151 -10.14 -13.96 4.94
C TYR A 151 -11.09 -12.90 5.47
N GLY A 152 -12.07 -13.34 6.25
CA GLY A 152 -13.20 -12.51 6.66
C GLY A 152 -13.94 -11.95 5.44
N LYS A 153 -14.04 -10.62 5.39
CA LYS A 153 -14.65 -9.87 4.28
C LYS A 153 -13.67 -9.46 3.18
N TYR A 154 -12.40 -9.78 3.33
CA TYR A 154 -11.33 -9.36 2.44
C TYR A 154 -10.88 -10.49 1.51
N LEU A 155 -10.24 -10.11 0.41
CA LEU A 155 -9.33 -10.99 -0.31
C LEU A 155 -7.90 -10.57 -0.03
N TRP A 156 -7.03 -11.55 0.17
CA TRP A 156 -5.61 -11.39 0.45
C TRP A 156 -4.81 -12.23 -0.52
N MET A 157 -3.75 -11.68 -1.09
CA MET A 157 -2.69 -12.47 -1.70
C MET A 157 -1.95 -13.21 -0.59
N ASP A 158 -1.70 -14.51 -0.76
CA ASP A 158 -1.02 -15.34 0.23
C ASP A 158 0.48 -14.96 0.29
N PRO A 159 0.99 -14.33 1.38
CA PRO A 159 2.38 -13.91 1.45
C PRO A 159 3.37 -15.07 1.46
N GLY A 160 2.90 -16.28 1.76
CA GLY A 160 3.69 -17.51 1.73
C GLY A 160 4.01 -18.00 0.31
N GLU A 161 3.33 -17.47 -0.71
CA GLU A 161 3.57 -17.81 -2.11
C GLU A 161 4.69 -16.95 -2.71
N THR A 162 5.71 -17.59 -3.28
CA THR A 162 6.83 -16.87 -3.92
C THR A 162 6.37 -15.98 -5.07
N ASP A 163 5.34 -16.39 -5.81
CA ASP A 163 4.78 -15.57 -6.90
C ASP A 163 4.11 -14.29 -6.40
N VAL A 164 3.47 -14.32 -5.23
CA VAL A 164 2.91 -13.13 -4.58
C VAL A 164 4.02 -12.15 -4.19
N GLN A 165 5.10 -12.66 -3.59
CA GLN A 165 6.27 -11.86 -3.23
C GLN A 165 6.90 -11.21 -4.47
N LYS A 166 7.04 -11.97 -5.57
CA LYS A 166 7.54 -11.46 -6.85
C LYS A 166 6.64 -10.38 -7.45
N GLN A 167 5.31 -10.56 -7.40
CA GLN A 167 4.37 -9.56 -7.90
C GLN A 167 4.46 -8.26 -7.10
N SER A 168 4.44 -8.32 -5.76
CA SER A 168 4.56 -7.13 -4.92
C SER A 168 5.90 -6.41 -5.15
N LEU A 169 7.00 -7.15 -5.31
CA LEU A 169 8.30 -6.57 -5.68
C LEU A 169 8.29 -5.96 -7.09
N ALA A 170 7.62 -6.58 -8.05
CA ALA A 170 7.50 -6.06 -9.41
C ALA A 170 6.74 -4.72 -9.43
N VAL A 171 5.69 -4.59 -8.62
CA VAL A 171 4.96 -3.32 -8.44
C VAL A 171 5.85 -2.23 -7.86
N VAL A 172 6.60 -2.52 -6.78
CA VAL A 172 7.57 -1.56 -6.21
C VAL A 172 8.60 -1.15 -7.26
N ARG A 173 9.15 -2.13 -7.99
CA ARG A 173 10.16 -1.90 -9.03
C ARG A 173 9.62 -1.05 -10.18
N ASP A 174 8.37 -1.26 -10.57
CA ASP A 174 7.71 -0.47 -11.62
C ASP A 174 7.58 0.99 -11.20
N ILE A 175 7.12 1.24 -9.96
CA ILE A 175 6.98 2.58 -9.40
C ILE A 175 8.34 3.31 -9.39
N VAL A 176 9.35 2.74 -8.72
CA VAL A 176 10.65 3.42 -8.53
C VAL A 176 11.47 3.58 -9.81
N ARG A 177 11.11 2.87 -10.90
CA ARG A 177 11.78 3.01 -12.20
C ARG A 177 11.14 4.06 -13.10
N ARG A 178 9.84 4.33 -12.93
CA ARG A 178 9.07 5.18 -13.85
C ARG A 178 8.69 6.53 -13.26
N TYR A 179 8.68 6.65 -11.93
CA TYR A 179 8.26 7.86 -11.24
C TYR A 179 9.38 8.38 -10.35
N ASP A 180 9.55 9.70 -10.33
CA ASP A 180 10.52 10.41 -9.50
C ASP A 180 10.03 10.52 -8.05
N VAL A 181 9.84 9.37 -7.40
CA VAL A 181 9.33 9.27 -6.04
C VAL A 181 10.46 9.37 -5.02
N ASP A 182 10.20 10.01 -3.89
CA ASP A 182 11.19 10.21 -2.82
C ASP A 182 11.24 9.03 -1.84
N GLY A 183 10.24 8.15 -1.88
CA GLY A 183 10.18 6.99 -1.02
C GLY A 183 9.09 5.99 -1.39
N VAL A 184 9.21 4.79 -0.84
CA VAL A 184 8.18 3.75 -0.86
C VAL A 184 7.80 3.46 0.59
N HIS A 185 6.50 3.44 0.85
CA HIS A 185 5.93 3.27 2.18
C HIS A 185 5.03 2.04 2.19
N ILE A 186 5.20 1.17 3.19
CA ILE A 186 4.34 0.02 3.44
C ILE A 186 3.70 0.28 4.80
N ASP A 187 2.37 0.16 4.86
CA ASP A 187 1.62 0.29 6.11
C ASP A 187 1.71 -1.00 6.96
N ASP A 188 0.74 -1.21 7.85
CA ASP A 188 0.74 -2.27 8.85
C ASP A 188 0.11 -3.59 8.37
N TYR A 189 -0.30 -3.71 7.10
CA TYR A 189 -1.01 -4.88 6.59
C TYR A 189 -0.08 -5.90 5.90
N PHE A 190 0.46 -6.83 6.69
CA PHE A 190 1.25 -7.98 6.22
C PHE A 190 0.35 -9.23 6.06
N TYR A 191 0.48 -10.22 6.95
CA TYR A 191 -0.61 -11.17 7.20
C TYR A 191 -1.77 -10.42 7.87
N PRO A 192 -3.03 -10.79 7.59
CA PRO A 192 -4.16 -10.14 8.27
C PRO A 192 -4.11 -10.37 9.78
N TYR A 193 -4.57 -9.37 10.53
CA TYR A 193 -4.83 -9.53 11.96
C TYR A 193 -5.80 -10.70 12.18
N LYS A 194 -5.53 -11.51 13.21
CA LYS A 194 -6.34 -12.70 13.51
C LYS A 194 -7.79 -12.31 13.82
N GLU A 195 -8.72 -12.78 13.01
CA GLU A 195 -10.15 -12.81 13.32
C GLU A 195 -10.47 -14.02 14.21
N ALA A 196 -11.40 -13.84 15.16
CA ALA A 196 -11.80 -14.92 16.06
C ALA A 196 -12.32 -16.12 15.28
N ASN A 197 -11.81 -17.32 15.61
CA ASN A 197 -12.17 -18.60 14.98
C ASN A 197 -11.85 -18.69 13.47
N LEU A 198 -10.93 -17.87 12.95
CA LEU A 198 -10.53 -17.91 11.54
C LEU A 198 -9.00 -17.92 11.41
N ASP A 199 -8.44 -19.07 11.00
CA ASP A 199 -7.03 -19.14 10.59
C ASP A 199 -6.90 -18.72 9.11
N PHE A 200 -5.77 -18.09 8.78
CA PHE A 200 -5.48 -17.74 7.40
C PHE A 200 -5.23 -19.02 6.58
N PRO A 201 -5.90 -19.21 5.42
CA PRO A 201 -5.88 -20.49 4.71
C PRO A 201 -4.63 -20.66 3.82
N ASP A 202 -3.45 -20.70 4.45
CA ASP A 202 -2.12 -20.85 3.82
C ASP A 202 -1.46 -22.21 4.10
N ASN A 203 -2.22 -23.21 4.57
CA ASN A 203 -1.67 -24.53 4.92
C ASN A 203 -0.89 -25.15 3.75
N ALA A 204 -1.42 -25.07 2.52
CA ALA A 204 -0.77 -25.63 1.35
C ALA A 204 0.58 -24.93 1.05
N ALA A 205 0.66 -23.61 1.22
CA ALA A 205 1.90 -22.86 1.06
C ALA A 205 2.91 -23.23 2.16
N PHE A 206 2.44 -23.37 3.40
CA PHE A 206 3.29 -23.79 4.52
C PHE A 206 3.82 -25.22 4.34
N GLU A 207 2.99 -26.15 3.87
CA GLU A 207 3.38 -27.54 3.58
C GLU A 207 4.44 -27.60 2.47
N ARG A 208 4.30 -26.79 1.41
CA ARG A 208 5.35 -26.67 0.38
C ARG A 208 6.65 -26.10 0.94
N TYR A 209 6.57 -25.07 1.79
CA TYR A 209 7.73 -24.53 2.49
C TYR A 209 8.45 -25.59 3.34
N ARG A 210 7.69 -26.36 4.14
CA ARG A 210 8.23 -27.45 4.97
C ARG A 210 8.84 -28.57 4.12
N SER A 211 8.16 -28.98 3.05
CA SER A 211 8.64 -30.02 2.13
C SER A 211 9.91 -29.59 1.40
N GLY A 212 10.09 -28.29 1.15
CA GLY A 212 11.31 -27.70 0.62
C GLY A 212 12.46 -27.52 1.64
N GLY A 213 12.33 -28.06 2.85
CA GLY A 213 13.36 -27.98 3.89
C GLY A 213 13.23 -26.78 4.85
N GLY A 214 12.12 -26.05 4.79
CA GLY A 214 11.80 -24.97 5.70
C GLY A 214 11.75 -25.42 7.16
N LYS A 215 12.40 -24.67 8.06
CA LYS A 215 12.57 -25.05 9.48
C LYS A 215 11.68 -24.28 10.45
N LEU A 216 11.15 -23.14 10.04
CA LEU A 216 10.30 -22.30 10.89
C LEU A 216 8.98 -23.01 11.23
N VAL A 217 8.49 -22.78 12.44
CA VAL A 217 7.10 -23.09 12.80
C VAL A 217 6.17 -22.07 12.14
N LYS A 218 4.90 -22.45 11.92
CA LYS A 218 3.96 -21.68 11.09
C LYS A 218 3.87 -20.19 11.48
N ASN A 219 3.81 -19.88 12.76
CA ASN A 219 3.72 -18.49 13.22
C ASN A 219 4.99 -17.67 12.95
N ASP A 220 6.17 -18.30 13.00
CA ASP A 220 7.44 -17.63 12.70
C ASP A 220 7.67 -17.51 11.19
N TRP A 221 7.18 -18.49 10.42
CA TRP A 221 7.20 -18.44 8.96
C TRP A 221 6.33 -17.31 8.39
N ARG A 222 5.27 -16.92 9.10
CA ARG A 222 4.40 -15.79 8.74
C ARG A 222 4.99 -14.41 9.09
N ARG A 223 6.22 -14.34 9.61
CA ARG A 223 6.86 -13.09 10.09
C ARG A 223 8.11 -12.74 9.30
#